data_AF-B8LEE3-F1
#
_entry.id   AF-B8LEE3-F1
#
_cell.length_a   1.000
_cell.length_b   1.000
_cell.length_c   1.000
_cell.angle_alpha   90.00
_cell.angle_beta   90.00
_cell.angle_gamma   90.00
#
_symmetry.space_group_name_H-M   'P 1'
#
loop_
_entity.id
_entity.type
_entity.pdbx_description
1 polymer ?
#
loop_
_entity_poly.entity_id
_entity_poly.type
_entity_poly.pdbx_seq_one_letter_code
_entity_poly.pdbx_strand_id
1 'polypeptide(L)'
;MAAEVGEADAKGFNAGPIKDGTDWPQWESDYSVELCGVKGTFTKAVGLAPFARDDSRKDDLDLTEIEREVFSIRLEGPEYDRGNPIFIRHFQNKVKGTSHEVIIAPFVSAQDGRNAFLAVRAHQNGVDQVHKRIAAAKRVIDPVNGIQYNGEYEGPSFDEYCTTLSKNFRILEVNKEGMSDCTRGCMSATMSR
;
A
#
# COMPACT_ATOMS: atom_id res chain seq x y z
N MET A 1 -2.02 -26.75 27.78
CA MET A 1 -2.88 -26.43 26.63
C MET A 1 -2.25 -25.25 25.92
N ALA A 2 -1.42 -25.52 24.92
CA ALA A 2 -0.87 -24.49 24.05
C ALA A 2 -1.88 -24.30 22.92
N ALA A 3 -2.46 -23.11 22.81
CA ALA A 3 -3.24 -22.76 21.64
C ALA A 3 -2.28 -22.79 20.44
N GLU A 4 -2.50 -23.75 19.55
CA GLU A 4 -1.90 -23.74 18.22
C GLU A 4 -2.30 -22.42 17.57
N VAL A 5 -1.33 -21.52 17.45
CA VAL A 5 -1.43 -20.37 16.57
C VAL A 5 -1.50 -20.98 15.18
N GLY A 6 -2.73 -21.15 14.70
CA GLY A 6 -3.00 -21.66 13.37
C GLY A 6 -2.11 -20.94 12.38
N GLU A 7 -1.58 -21.70 11.42
CA GLU A 7 -1.11 -21.16 10.16
C GLU A 7 -2.25 -20.33 9.58
N ALA A 8 -2.33 -19.05 9.95
CA ALA A 8 -2.99 -18.06 9.15
C ALA A 8 -2.25 -18.10 7.83
N ASP A 9 -2.94 -18.61 6.81
CA ASP A 9 -2.51 -18.72 5.42
C ASP A 9 -1.52 -17.60 5.06
N ALA A 10 -0.23 -17.94 5.00
CA ALA A 10 0.79 -17.12 4.33
C ALA A 10 0.64 -17.19 2.79
N LYS A 11 -0.57 -17.46 2.30
CA LYS A 11 -1.00 -17.30 0.91
C LYS A 11 -1.67 -15.94 0.78
N GLY A 12 -0.97 -14.97 0.19
CA GLY A 12 -1.64 -14.03 -0.71
C GLY A 12 -1.37 -12.54 -0.55
N PHE A 13 -0.79 -12.04 0.54
CA PHE A 13 -0.41 -10.63 0.62
C PHE A 13 1.02 -10.45 0.10
N ASN A 14 1.15 -10.28 -1.21
CA ASN A 14 2.38 -9.88 -1.87
C ASN A 14 2.12 -8.53 -2.53
N ALA A 15 2.61 -7.46 -1.92
CA ALA A 15 2.61 -6.17 -2.56
C ALA A 15 3.41 -6.31 -3.86
N GLY A 16 2.77 -6.10 -5.01
CA GLY A 16 3.45 -6.18 -6.30
C GLY A 16 4.59 -5.17 -6.44
N PRO A 17 5.30 -5.13 -7.58
CA PRO A 17 6.30 -4.08 -7.80
C PRO A 17 5.66 -2.68 -7.81
N ILE A 18 6.42 -1.67 -7.38
CA ILE A 18 5.97 -0.27 -7.34
C ILE A 18 6.03 0.34 -8.74
N LYS A 19 4.89 0.40 -9.43
CA LYS A 19 4.76 0.96 -10.78
C LYS A 19 4.28 2.41 -10.74
N ASP A 20 4.44 3.11 -11.85
CA ASP A 20 3.82 4.42 -12.03
C ASP A 20 2.30 4.31 -11.93
N GLY A 21 1.66 5.20 -11.17
CA GLY A 21 0.23 5.14 -10.91
C GLY A 21 -0.21 4.05 -9.91
N THR A 22 0.73 3.39 -9.22
CA THR A 22 0.39 2.54 -8.07
C THR A 22 -0.50 3.31 -7.09
N ASP A 23 -1.57 2.65 -6.65
CA ASP A 23 -2.39 3.10 -5.53
C ASP A 23 -1.58 2.94 -4.26
N TRP A 24 -0.79 3.98 -3.98
CA TRP A 24 0.20 3.97 -2.92
C TRP A 24 -0.38 3.64 -1.55
N PRO A 25 -1.50 4.24 -1.09
CA PRO A 25 -2.13 3.87 0.17
C PRO A 25 -2.46 2.38 0.31
N GLN A 26 -3.03 1.77 -0.75
CA GLN A 26 -3.34 0.34 -0.71
C GLN A 26 -2.06 -0.51 -0.75
N TRP A 27 -1.13 -0.17 -1.66
CA TRP A 27 0.12 -0.90 -1.81
C TRP A 27 0.93 -0.92 -0.51
N GLU A 28 0.97 0.22 0.19
CA GLU A 28 1.65 0.38 1.46
C GLU A 28 1.01 -0.45 2.58
N SER A 29 -0.32 -0.50 2.62
CA SER A 29 -1.06 -1.38 3.53
C SER A 29 -0.72 -2.85 3.27
N ASP A 30 -0.77 -3.28 2.00
CA ASP A 30 -0.46 -4.66 1.61
C ASP A 30 0.99 -5.02 1.94
N TYR A 31 1.91 -4.09 1.70
CA TYR A 31 3.33 -4.30 1.99
C TYR A 31 3.58 -4.39 3.50
N SER A 32 2.89 -3.59 4.33
CA SER A 32 2.98 -3.72 5.79
C SER A 32 2.54 -5.10 6.27
N VAL A 33 1.45 -5.64 5.73
CA VAL A 33 0.97 -7.00 6.05
C VAL A 33 1.98 -8.05 5.60
N GLU A 34 2.53 -7.92 4.38
CA GLU A 34 3.57 -8.80 3.88
C GLU A 34 4.78 -8.84 4.83
N LEU A 35 5.25 -7.67 5.29
CA LEU A 35 6.40 -7.55 6.17
C LEU A 35 6.21 -8.20 7.54
N CYS A 36 4.98 -8.29 8.05
CA CYS A 36 4.68 -9.06 9.26
C CYS A 36 4.97 -10.56 9.06
N GLY A 37 4.74 -11.08 7.85
CA GLY A 37 5.00 -12.47 7.49
C GLY A 37 6.45 -12.77 7.08
N VAL A 38 7.26 -11.75 6.77
CA VAL A 38 8.67 -11.94 6.42
C VAL A 38 9.47 -12.29 7.68
N LYS A 39 10.31 -13.32 7.59
CA LYS A 39 11.26 -13.67 8.66
C LYS A 39 12.16 -12.46 8.95
N GLY A 40 11.89 -11.80 10.07
CA GLY A 40 12.60 -10.61 10.52
C GLY A 40 13.51 -10.87 11.71
N THR A 41 13.97 -9.77 12.30
CA THR A 41 14.72 -9.76 13.57
C THR A 41 13.84 -9.57 14.80
N PHE A 42 12.59 -9.14 14.60
CA PHE A 42 11.59 -8.97 15.64
C PHE A 42 10.71 -10.23 15.80
N THR A 43 9.65 -10.14 16.61
CA THR A 43 8.75 -11.28 16.87
C THR A 43 8.15 -11.82 15.56
N LYS A 44 7.70 -13.08 15.59
CA LYS A 44 7.02 -13.72 14.45
C LYS A 44 5.75 -12.96 14.03
N ALA A 45 5.16 -12.16 14.92
CA ALA A 45 3.94 -11.41 14.66
C ALA A 45 4.17 -10.14 13.81
N VAL A 46 5.32 -9.47 13.97
CA VAL A 46 5.60 -8.18 13.29
C VAL A 46 6.78 -8.22 12.31
N GLY A 47 7.58 -9.30 12.30
CA GLY A 47 8.57 -9.55 11.25
C GLY A 47 9.49 -8.36 10.97
N LEU A 48 9.36 -7.77 9.78
CA LEU A 48 10.08 -6.56 9.33
C LEU A 48 9.19 -5.30 9.29
N ALA A 49 7.92 -5.37 9.68
CA ALA A 49 6.98 -4.25 9.61
C ALA A 49 7.45 -2.97 10.33
N PRO A 50 8.19 -3.01 11.46
CA PRO A 50 8.72 -1.81 12.11
C PRO A 50 9.57 -0.91 11.21
N PHE A 51 10.26 -1.47 10.21
CA PHE A 51 11.09 -0.68 9.30
C PHE A 51 10.26 0.20 8.35
N ALA A 52 9.03 -0.23 8.01
CA ALA A 52 8.13 0.49 7.11
C ALA A 52 7.09 1.36 7.83
N ARG A 53 7.06 1.40 9.17
CA ARG A 53 6.01 2.13 9.89
C ARG A 53 6.03 3.64 9.64
N ASP A 54 4.85 4.26 9.66
CA ASP A 54 4.67 5.71 9.64
C ASP A 54 4.59 6.25 11.08
N ASP A 55 5.66 6.89 11.54
CA ASP A 55 5.74 7.40 12.91
C ASP A 55 4.70 8.50 13.20
N SER A 56 4.11 9.14 12.17
CA SER A 56 3.06 10.15 12.37
C SER A 56 1.75 9.57 12.92
N ARG A 57 1.51 8.27 12.72
CA ARG A 57 0.32 7.54 13.18
C ARG A 57 0.47 6.92 14.56
N LYS A 58 1.62 7.09 15.22
CA LYS A 58 1.92 6.40 16.49
C LYS A 58 0.91 6.69 17.60
N ASP A 59 0.31 7.87 17.58
CA ASP A 59 -0.62 8.34 18.61
C ASP A 59 -2.09 8.26 18.16
N ASP A 60 -2.36 7.61 17.02
CA ASP A 60 -3.72 7.38 16.53
C ASP A 60 -4.52 6.52 17.53
N LEU A 61 -5.80 6.86 17.74
CA LEU A 61 -6.66 6.16 18.70
C LEU A 61 -7.19 4.82 18.17
N ASP A 62 -7.19 4.64 16.85
CA ASP A 62 -7.77 3.52 16.12
C ASP A 62 -6.73 2.48 15.68
N LEU A 63 -5.53 2.49 16.27
CA LEU A 63 -4.50 1.48 15.99
C LEU A 63 -4.97 0.07 16.36
N THR A 64 -4.77 -0.86 15.43
CA THR A 64 -4.90 -2.30 15.64
C THR A 64 -3.87 -2.82 16.64
N GLU A 65 -4.08 -4.02 17.18
CA GLU A 65 -3.13 -4.65 18.10
C GLU A 65 -1.74 -4.82 17.47
N ILE A 66 -1.69 -5.25 16.21
CA ILE A 66 -0.45 -5.41 15.45
C ILE A 66 0.24 -4.06 15.25
N GLU A 67 -0.49 -3.00 14.88
CA GLU A 67 0.10 -1.67 14.74
C GLU A 67 0.68 -1.17 16.06
N ARG A 68 -0.02 -1.38 17.19
CA ARG A 68 0.51 -1.02 18.52
C ARG A 68 1.79 -1.79 18.85
N GLU A 69 1.86 -3.08 18.53
CA GLU A 69 3.09 -3.87 18.69
C GLU A 69 4.22 -3.29 17.82
N VAL A 70 3.96 -3.01 16.54
CA VAL A 70 4.91 -2.38 15.62
C VAL A 70 5.43 -1.03 16.14
N PHE A 71 4.55 -0.19 16.71
CA PHE A 71 4.93 1.10 17.29
C PHE A 71 5.66 0.98 18.64
N SER A 72 5.46 -0.12 19.37
CA SER A 72 6.16 -0.39 20.64
C SER A 72 7.65 -0.71 20.44
N ILE A 73 8.01 -1.22 19.25
CA ILE A 73 9.40 -1.56 18.91
C ILE A 73 10.25 -0.29 18.81
N ARG A 74 11.45 -0.33 19.38
CA ARG A 74 12.44 0.74 19.21
C ARG A 74 13.19 0.58 17.88
N LEU A 75 13.40 1.68 17.17
CA LEU A 75 14.13 1.69 15.90
C LEU A 75 15.62 1.99 16.12
N GLU A 76 16.24 1.27 17.04
CA GLU A 76 17.63 1.42 17.43
C GLU A 76 18.18 0.11 18.00
N GLY A 77 19.51 -0.01 18.04
CA GLY A 77 20.20 -1.13 18.68
C GLY A 77 20.31 -2.38 17.81
N PRO A 78 20.82 -3.49 18.38
CA PRO A 78 21.31 -4.63 17.60
C PRO A 78 20.26 -5.35 16.76
N GLU A 79 18.98 -5.32 17.13
CA GLU A 79 17.90 -5.91 16.33
C GLU A 79 17.56 -5.05 15.11
N TYR A 80 17.57 -3.73 15.28
CA TYR A 80 17.41 -2.77 14.20
C TYR A 80 18.58 -2.87 13.22
N ASP A 81 19.82 -2.85 13.73
CA ASP A 81 21.04 -2.91 12.91
C ASP A 81 21.14 -4.20 12.10
N ARG A 82 20.65 -5.33 12.65
CA ARG A 82 20.58 -6.62 11.94
C ARG A 82 19.42 -6.70 10.95
N GLY A 83 18.30 -6.04 11.26
CA GLY A 83 17.08 -6.13 10.44
C GLY A 83 17.07 -5.17 9.25
N ASN A 84 17.67 -3.98 9.38
CA ASN A 84 17.66 -2.96 8.32
C ASN A 84 18.29 -3.45 6.99
N PRO A 85 19.41 -4.20 7.01
CA PRO A 85 19.97 -4.82 5.80
C PRO A 85 19.10 -5.92 5.20
N ILE A 86 18.28 -6.61 6.02
CA ILE A 86 17.32 -7.61 5.53
C ILE A 86 16.16 -6.89 4.85
N PHE A 87 15.64 -5.84 5.50
CA PHE A 87 14.57 -5.02 4.98
C PHE A 87 14.93 -4.36 3.65
N ILE A 88 16.13 -3.78 3.50
CA ILE A 88 16.51 -3.15 2.23
C ILE A 88 16.56 -4.15 1.07
N ARG A 89 17.06 -5.37 1.29
CA ARG A 89 17.08 -6.42 0.26
C ARG A 89 15.68 -6.84 -0.14
N HIS A 90 14.78 -6.94 0.84
CA HIS A 90 13.37 -7.20 0.59
C HIS A 90 12.74 -6.08 -0.24
N PHE A 91 12.97 -4.83 0.15
CA PHE A 91 12.41 -3.66 -0.52
C PHE A 91 12.98 -3.43 -1.93
N GLN A 92 14.26 -3.74 -2.15
CA GLN A 92 14.89 -3.71 -3.47
C GLN A 92 14.14 -4.55 -4.50
N ASN A 93 13.60 -5.71 -4.11
CA ASN A 93 12.81 -6.54 -5.02
C ASN A 93 11.49 -5.87 -5.44
N LYS A 94 10.92 -4.98 -4.61
CA LYS A 94 9.68 -4.25 -4.92
C LYS A 94 9.89 -3.09 -5.89
N VAL A 95 11.08 -2.49 -5.86
CA VAL A 95 11.43 -1.39 -6.77
C VAL A 95 12.17 -1.85 -8.02
N LYS A 96 12.58 -3.12 -8.08
CA LYS A 96 13.39 -3.64 -9.18
C LYS A 96 12.69 -3.47 -10.53
N GLY A 97 13.40 -2.90 -11.51
CA GLY A 97 12.89 -2.63 -12.85
C GLY A 97 11.89 -1.47 -12.91
N THR A 98 11.85 -0.61 -11.89
CA THR A 98 10.94 0.55 -11.80
C THR A 98 11.73 1.86 -11.70
N SER A 99 11.05 2.98 -11.91
CA SER A 99 11.61 4.34 -11.72
C SER A 99 12.15 4.58 -10.30
N HIS A 100 11.72 3.79 -9.32
CA HIS A 100 12.07 3.94 -7.91
C HIS A 100 13.46 3.39 -7.54
N GLU A 101 14.12 2.63 -8.43
CA GLU A 101 15.51 2.18 -8.19
C GLU A 101 16.45 3.37 -7.97
N VAL A 102 16.27 4.45 -8.74
CA VAL A 102 17.08 5.67 -8.65
C VAL A 102 16.90 6.36 -7.30
N ILE A 103 15.68 6.31 -6.74
CA ILE A 103 15.35 6.93 -5.45
C ILE A 103 16.06 6.19 -4.32
N ILE A 104 16.11 4.86 -4.39
CA ILE A 104 16.71 4.06 -3.31
C ILE A 104 18.23 3.90 -3.44
N ALA A 105 18.81 4.18 -4.62
CA ALA A 105 20.22 3.94 -4.91
C ALA A 105 21.20 4.50 -3.86
N PRO A 106 21.03 5.71 -3.30
CA PRO A 106 21.93 6.24 -2.26
C PRO A 106 21.94 5.35 -1.00
N PHE A 107 20.79 4.79 -0.63
CA PHE A 107 20.61 4.02 0.60
C PHE A 107 21.08 2.56 0.49
N VAL A 108 21.15 2.03 -0.74
CA VAL A 108 21.63 0.65 -1.00
C VAL A 108 23.05 0.45 -0.48
N SER A 109 23.93 1.43 -0.73
CA SER A 109 25.33 1.37 -0.30
C SER A 109 25.46 1.37 1.23
N ALA A 110 24.59 2.10 1.92
CA ALA A 110 24.53 2.20 3.38
C ALA A 110 23.72 1.08 4.06
N GLN A 111 23.09 0.18 3.28
CA GLN A 111 22.15 -0.82 3.76
C GLN A 111 21.00 -0.21 4.60
N ASP A 112 20.58 1.00 4.26
CA ASP A 112 19.61 1.76 5.04
C ASP A 112 18.18 1.64 4.49
N GLY A 113 17.55 0.51 4.80
CA GLY A 113 16.24 0.16 4.26
C GLY A 113 15.13 1.09 4.71
N ARG A 114 15.08 1.47 5.99
CA ARG A 114 14.06 2.40 6.52
C ARG A 114 14.09 3.72 5.75
N ASN A 115 15.24 4.35 5.62
CA ASN A 115 15.32 5.63 4.92
C ASN A 115 15.08 5.48 3.41
N ALA A 116 15.46 4.35 2.80
CA ALA A 116 15.08 4.04 1.42
C ALA A 116 13.54 4.00 1.24
N PHE A 117 12.85 3.34 2.16
CA PHE A 117 11.38 3.24 2.15
C PHE A 117 10.73 4.61 2.37
N LEU A 118 11.19 5.38 3.35
CA LEU A 118 10.69 6.74 3.62
C LEU A 118 10.91 7.68 2.43
N ALA A 119 12.04 7.56 1.72
CA ALA A 119 12.30 8.34 0.51
C ALA A 119 11.31 8.01 -0.62
N VAL A 120 10.99 6.73 -0.83
CA VAL A 120 9.99 6.30 -1.81
C VAL A 120 8.58 6.74 -1.37
N ARG A 121 8.23 6.60 -0.10
CA ARG A 121 6.96 7.11 0.47
C ARG A 121 6.82 8.60 0.22
N ALA A 122 7.86 9.38 0.53
CA ALA A 122 7.87 10.82 0.31
C ALA A 122 7.71 11.19 -1.18
N HIS A 123 8.38 10.45 -2.08
CA HIS A 123 8.22 10.63 -3.51
C HIS A 123 6.78 10.35 -3.96
N GLN A 124 6.21 9.24 -3.52
CA GLN A 124 4.85 8.81 -3.87
C GLN A 124 3.78 9.72 -3.28
N ASN A 125 4.01 10.32 -2.11
CA ASN A 125 3.12 11.31 -1.50
C ASN A 125 3.44 12.76 -1.93
N GLY A 126 4.40 12.94 -2.84
CA GLY A 126 4.69 14.23 -3.45
C GLY A 126 3.54 14.73 -4.31
N VAL A 127 3.38 16.06 -4.37
CA VAL A 127 2.28 16.76 -5.05
C VAL A 127 2.08 16.25 -6.49
N ASP A 128 3.16 16.09 -7.26
CA ASP A 128 3.07 15.64 -8.65
C ASP A 128 2.54 14.21 -8.78
N GLN A 129 2.96 13.30 -7.90
CA GLN A 129 2.49 11.91 -7.93
C GLN A 129 1.04 11.79 -7.45
N VAL A 130 0.69 12.57 -6.43
CA VAL A 130 -0.70 12.70 -5.97
C VAL A 130 -1.60 13.22 -7.11
N HIS A 131 -1.21 14.31 -7.78
CA HIS A 131 -1.96 14.83 -8.93
C HIS A 131 -2.07 13.83 -10.08
N LYS A 132 -1.00 13.09 -10.40
CA LYS A 132 -1.03 12.03 -11.42
C LYS A 132 -2.02 10.92 -11.04
N ARG A 133 -2.04 10.48 -9.79
CA ARG A 133 -3.00 9.47 -9.29
C ARG A 133 -4.43 9.97 -9.37
N ILE A 134 -4.69 11.21 -8.94
CA ILE A 134 -6.02 11.83 -9.04
C ILE A 134 -6.47 11.94 -10.50
N ALA A 135 -5.59 12.41 -11.39
CA ALA A 135 -5.91 12.54 -12.81
C ALA A 135 -6.19 11.18 -13.47
N ALA A 136 -5.41 10.15 -13.14
CA ALA A 136 -5.65 8.80 -13.60
C ALA A 136 -6.99 8.26 -13.08
N ALA A 137 -7.29 8.46 -11.79
CA ALA A 137 -8.56 8.06 -11.20
C ALA A 137 -9.77 8.74 -11.85
N LYS A 138 -9.69 10.06 -12.08
CA LYS A 138 -10.74 10.82 -12.78
C LYS A 138 -10.97 10.29 -14.20
N ARG A 139 -9.91 9.94 -14.94
CA ARG A 139 -10.05 9.33 -16.28
C ARG A 139 -10.73 7.97 -16.25
N VAL A 140 -10.41 7.13 -15.25
CA VAL A 140 -11.02 5.79 -15.11
C VAL A 140 -12.51 5.88 -14.77
N ILE A 141 -12.90 6.84 -13.95
CA ILE A 141 -14.30 7.03 -13.51
C ILE A 141 -15.12 7.85 -14.51
N ASP A 142 -14.48 8.48 -15.50
CA ASP A 142 -15.17 9.31 -16.49
C ASP A 142 -16.30 8.50 -17.18
N PRO A 143 -17.56 8.95 -17.11
CA PRO A 143 -18.69 8.18 -17.64
C PRO A 143 -18.67 8.04 -19.17
N VAL A 144 -17.91 8.88 -19.87
CA VAL A 144 -17.83 8.91 -21.34
C VAL A 144 -16.59 8.16 -21.84
N ASN A 145 -15.44 8.38 -21.21
CA ASN A 145 -14.14 7.90 -21.68
C ASN A 145 -13.45 6.89 -20.74
N GLY A 146 -14.05 6.62 -19.58
CA GLY A 146 -13.53 5.73 -18.56
C GLY A 146 -13.89 4.26 -18.78
N ILE A 147 -13.75 3.46 -17.73
CA ILE A 147 -14.07 2.03 -17.83
C ILE A 147 -15.58 1.86 -17.97
N GLN A 148 -15.98 0.98 -18.87
CA GLN A 148 -17.39 0.66 -19.12
C GLN A 148 -17.60 -0.84 -18.95
N TYR A 149 -18.70 -1.19 -18.29
CA TYR A 149 -19.16 -2.56 -18.21
C TYR A 149 -20.12 -2.84 -19.36
N ASN A 150 -19.67 -3.62 -20.35
CA ASN A 150 -20.45 -3.97 -21.54
C ASN A 150 -21.00 -5.42 -21.49
N GLY A 151 -21.02 -6.03 -20.29
CA GLY A 151 -21.34 -7.45 -20.09
C GLY A 151 -20.10 -8.35 -19.98
N GLU A 152 -20.30 -9.62 -19.64
CA GLU A 152 -19.19 -10.56 -19.34
C GLU A 152 -18.37 -11.01 -20.56
N TYR A 153 -18.86 -10.78 -21.78
CA TYR A 153 -18.22 -11.32 -23.00
C TYR A 153 -17.21 -10.38 -23.66
N GLU A 154 -17.25 -9.07 -23.39
CA GLU A 154 -16.47 -8.05 -24.13
C GLU A 154 -15.72 -7.05 -23.23
N GLY A 155 -15.46 -7.39 -21.96
CA GLY A 155 -14.80 -6.46 -21.05
C GLY A 155 -14.42 -7.08 -19.72
N PRO A 156 -13.89 -6.28 -18.77
CA PRO A 156 -13.62 -6.76 -17.43
C PRO A 156 -14.90 -7.38 -16.85
N SER A 157 -14.74 -8.47 -16.10
CA SER A 157 -15.86 -9.07 -15.37
C SER A 157 -16.52 -8.03 -14.46
N PHE A 158 -17.78 -8.26 -14.07
CA PHE A 158 -18.50 -7.34 -13.19
C PHE A 158 -17.74 -7.04 -11.89
N ASP A 159 -17.09 -8.05 -11.32
CA ASP A 159 -16.28 -7.92 -10.12
C ASP A 159 -15.02 -7.06 -10.36
N GLU A 160 -14.33 -7.26 -11.48
CA GLU A 160 -13.17 -6.44 -11.86
C GLU A 160 -13.56 -4.99 -12.11
N TYR A 161 -14.72 -4.76 -12.74
CA TYR A 161 -15.28 -3.44 -12.94
C TYR A 161 -15.57 -2.74 -11.61
N CYS A 162 -16.31 -3.41 -10.71
CA CYS A 162 -16.63 -2.87 -9.38
C CYS A 162 -15.38 -2.60 -8.54
N THR A 163 -14.42 -3.53 -8.57
CA THR A 163 -13.14 -3.40 -7.86
C THR A 163 -12.35 -2.21 -8.40
N THR A 164 -12.26 -2.06 -9.72
CA THR A 164 -11.54 -0.97 -10.36
C THR A 164 -12.18 0.38 -10.05
N LEU A 165 -13.51 0.50 -10.14
CA LEU A 165 -14.20 1.73 -9.74
C LEU A 165 -13.93 2.05 -8.26
N SER A 166 -14.22 1.11 -7.36
CA SER A 166 -14.10 1.31 -5.90
C SER A 166 -12.71 1.81 -5.52
N LYS A 167 -11.66 1.22 -6.12
CA LYS A 167 -10.28 1.68 -5.95
C LYS A 167 -10.08 3.13 -6.35
N ASN A 168 -10.56 3.53 -7.54
CA ASN A 168 -10.36 4.89 -8.03
C ASN A 168 -11.20 5.91 -7.26
N PHE A 169 -12.40 5.54 -6.80
CA PHE A 169 -13.22 6.38 -5.92
C PHE A 169 -12.51 6.64 -4.58
N ARG A 170 -11.91 5.61 -3.99
CA ARG A 170 -11.12 5.74 -2.75
C ARG A 170 -9.93 6.69 -2.92
N ILE A 171 -9.24 6.65 -4.07
CA ILE A 171 -8.16 7.59 -4.37
C ILE A 171 -8.67 9.04 -4.31
N LEU A 172 -9.84 9.33 -4.88
CA LEU A 172 -10.42 10.66 -4.82
C LEU A 172 -10.84 11.07 -3.40
N GLU A 173 -11.44 10.15 -2.64
CA GLU A 173 -11.88 10.37 -1.26
C GLU A 173 -10.71 10.69 -0.32
N VAL A 174 -9.64 9.89 -0.33
CA VAL A 174 -8.45 10.08 0.51
C VAL A 174 -7.79 11.43 0.23
N ASN A 175 -7.82 11.89 -1.03
CA ASN A 175 -7.22 13.16 -1.43
C ASN A 175 -8.19 14.35 -1.32
N LYS A 176 -9.38 14.18 -0.73
CA LYS A 176 -10.43 15.20 -0.59
C LYS A 176 -10.85 15.85 -1.91
N GLU A 177 -10.65 15.14 -3.01
CA GLU A 177 -11.07 15.56 -4.34
C GLU A 177 -12.51 15.12 -4.55
N GLY A 178 -13.45 15.99 -4.16
CA GLY A 178 -14.87 15.76 -4.38
C GLY A 178 -15.18 15.66 -5.87
N MET A 179 -15.77 14.54 -6.30
CA MET A 179 -16.55 14.58 -7.54
C MET A 179 -17.75 15.49 -7.30
N SER A 180 -17.97 16.44 -8.21
CA SER A 180 -19.20 17.22 -8.24
C SER A 180 -20.41 16.30 -8.05
N ASP A 181 -21.42 16.74 -7.29
CA ASP A 181 -22.57 15.97 -6.79
C ASP A 181 -23.35 15.13 -7.84
N CYS A 182 -23.07 15.33 -9.12
CA CYS A 182 -23.68 14.61 -10.24
C CYS A 182 -23.36 13.09 -10.27
N THR A 183 -22.24 12.62 -9.71
CA THR A 183 -21.84 11.19 -9.75
C THR A 183 -22.37 10.36 -8.58
N ARG A 184 -22.78 11.00 -7.47
CA ARG A 184 -23.34 10.32 -6.29
C ARG A 184 -24.69 9.66 -6.56
N GLY A 185 -25.45 10.17 -7.52
CA GLY A 185 -26.76 9.64 -7.89
C GLY A 185 -26.74 8.25 -8.55
N CYS A 186 -25.65 7.89 -9.25
CA CYS A 186 -25.59 6.61 -9.96
C CYS A 186 -25.39 5.41 -9.03
N MET A 187 -24.65 5.54 -7.92
CA MET A 187 -24.44 4.42 -6.99
C MET A 187 -25.70 4.06 -6.18
N SER A 188 -26.57 5.02 -5.91
CA SER A 188 -27.83 4.75 -5.18
C SER A 188 -28.87 4.03 -6.06
N ALA A 189 -28.74 4.07 -7.38
CA ALA A 189 -29.71 3.47 -8.30
C ALA A 189 -29.39 2.00 -8.63
N THR A 190 -28.16 1.53 -8.40
CA THR A 190 -27.74 0.16 -8.74
C THR A 190 -27.86 -0.83 -7.58
N MET A 191 -27.92 -0.36 -6.33
CA MET A 191 -28.13 -1.21 -5.13
C MET A 191 -29.60 -1.43 -4.75
N SER A 192 -30.54 -0.82 -5.47
CA SER A 192 -31.98 -1.07 -5.31
C SER A 192 -32.55 -1.76 -6.54
N ARG A 193 -32.29 -3.06 -6.68
CA ARG A 193 -33.13 -3.99 -7.45
C ARG A 193 -32.90 -5.43 -7.02
#